data_AF-A0A8J2XSV7-F1
#
_entry.id   AF-A0A8J2XSV7-F1
#
_cell.length_a   1.000
_cell.length_b   1.000
_cell.length_c   1.000
_cell.angle_alpha   90.00
_cell.angle_beta   90.00
_cell.angle_gamma   90.00
#
_symmetry.space_group_name_H-M   'P 1'
#
loop_
_entity.id
_entity.type
_entity.pdbx_description
1 polymer ?
#
loop_
_entity_poly.entity_id
_entity_poly.type
_entity_poly.pdbx_seq_one_letter_code
_entity_poly.pdbx_strand_id
1 'polypeptide(L)' 'MDGLEYELWEILNGVKSHYYRHMVTQEELQQLKVLSEQCGCWIIFDDESEETALDLESWKKRFEKQKGATR' A
#
# COMPACT_ATOMS: atom_id res chain seq x y z
N MET A 1 5.55 -7.81 10.23
CA MET A 1 6.13 -8.05 8.88
C MET A 1 5.95 -6.74 8.13
N ASP A 2 6.69 -5.72 8.57
CA ASP A 2 6.47 -4.33 8.16
C ASP A 2 6.82 -4.09 6.70
N GLY A 3 5.96 -3.35 5.99
CA GLY A 3 6.27 -2.84 4.65
C GLY A 3 5.38 -3.36 3.54
N LEU A 4 4.53 -4.36 3.77
CA LEU A 4 3.67 -4.96 2.74
C LEU A 4 2.73 -3.92 2.12
N GLU A 5 2.15 -3.04 2.94
CA GLU A 5 1.28 -1.96 2.51
C GLU A 5 2.01 -0.91 1.65
N TYR A 6 3.31 -0.70 1.90
CA TYR A 6 4.15 0.20 1.12
C TYR A 6 4.55 -0.45 -0.21
N GLU A 7 4.91 -1.73 -0.20
CA GLU A 7 5.23 -2.47 -1.41
C GLU A 7 4.01 -2.59 -2.33
N LEU A 8 2.84 -2.90 -1.79
CA LEU A 8 1.59 -2.91 -2.56
C LEU A 8 1.29 -1.53 -3.16
N TRP A 9 1.53 -0.46 -2.40
CA TRP A 9 1.36 0.90 -2.91
C TRP A 9 2.39 1.24 -4.00
N GLU A 10 3.66 0.85 -3.85
CA GLU A 10 4.67 0.97 -4.91
C GLU A 10 4.28 0.19 -6.17
N ILE A 11 3.70 -1.00 -6.01
CA ILE A 11 3.20 -1.83 -7.11
C ILE A 11 2.02 -1.14 -7.81
N LEU A 12 1.10 -0.53 -7.05
CA LEU A 12 0.00 0.29 -7.58
C LEU A 12 0.48 1.52 -8.36
N ASN A 13 1.54 2.16 -7.89
CA ASN A 13 2.13 3.32 -8.57
C ASN A 13 3.02 2.90 -9.76
N GLY A 14 3.13 1.61 -10.06
CA GLY A 14 3.95 1.09 -11.16
C GLY A 14 5.45 1.17 -10.91
N VAL A 15 5.87 1.39 -9.66
CA VAL A 15 7.30 1.42 -9.26
C VAL A 15 7.85 0.00 -9.14
N LYS A 16 7.00 -0.95 -8.73
CA LYS A 16 7.32 -2.39 -8.62
C LYS A 16 6.26 -3.22 -9.32
N SER A 17 6.59 -4.46 -9.65
CA SER A 17 5.66 -5.41 -10.30
C SER A 17 5.65 -6.78 -9.61
N HIS A 18 6.36 -6.90 -8.49
CA HIS A 18 6.46 -8.14 -7.72
C HIS A 18 6.51 -7.79 -6.24
N TYR A 19 5.82 -8.59 -5.43
CA TYR A 19 5.92 -8.55 -3.98
C TYR A 19 6.70 -9.79 -3.54
N TYR A 20 7.93 -9.62 -3.07
CA TYR A 20 8.83 -10.69 -2.62
C TYR A 20 8.94 -11.89 -3.60
N ARG A 21 8.09 -12.91 -3.44
CA ARG A 21 8.00 -14.12 -4.30
C ARG A 21 6.64 -14.31 -4.97
N HIS A 22 5.68 -13.44 -4.70
CA HIS A 22 4.37 -13.46 -5.31
C HIS A 22 4.29 -12.42 -6.41
N MET A 23 3.90 -12.87 -7.60
CA MET A 23 3.72 -12.00 -8.74
C MET A 23 2.29 -11.47 -8.67
N VAL A 24 2.13 -10.26 -8.16
CA VAL A 24 0.83 -9.60 -8.09
C VAL A 24 0.34 -9.42 -9.53
N THR A 25 -0.76 -10.07 -9.87
CA THR A 25 -1.33 -9.98 -11.21
C THR A 25 -1.97 -8.61 -11.43
N GLN A 26 -2.08 -8.20 -12.69
CA GLN A 26 -2.69 -6.92 -13.04
C GLN A 26 -4.16 -6.85 -12.58
N GLU A 27 -4.85 -7.99 -12.53
CA GLU A 27 -6.22 -8.12 -12.04
C GLU A 27 -6.30 -7.85 -10.54
N GLU A 28 -5.44 -8.46 -9.72
CA GLU A 28 -5.36 -8.20 -8.28
C GLU A 28 -5.03 -6.74 -7.99
N LEU A 29 -4.11 -6.18 -8.77
CA LEU A 29 -3.74 -4.76 -8.72
C LEU A 29 -4.93 -3.84 -8.99
N GLN A 30 -5.72 -4.16 -10.03
CA GLN A 30 -6.91 -3.40 -10.35
C GLN A 30 -7.99 -3.56 -9.27
N GLN A 31 -8.22 -4.76 -8.75
CA GLN A 31 -9.16 -4.97 -7.65
C GLN A 31 -8.74 -4.20 -6.40
N LEU A 32 -7.45 -4.22 -6.05
CA LEU A 32 -6.90 -3.47 -4.92
C LEU A 32 -7.07 -1.96 -5.13
N LYS A 33 -6.81 -1.46 -6.35
CA LYS A 33 -7.05 -0.06 -6.71
C LYS A 33 -8.51 0.33 -6.55
N VAL A 34 -9.40 -0.48 -7.11
CA VAL A 34 -10.86 -0.24 -7.08
C VAL A 34 -11.36 -0.24 -5.64
N LEU A 35 -10.97 -1.20 -4.81
CA LEU A 35 -11.35 -1.27 -3.40
C LEU A 35 -10.86 -0.03 -2.63
N SER A 36 -9.61 0.37 -2.87
CA SER A 36 -9.02 1.56 -2.28
C SER A 36 -9.74 2.85 -2.70
N GLU A 37 -10.05 3.00 -3.99
CA GLU A 37 -10.79 4.16 -4.50
C GLU A 37 -12.26 4.16 -4.05
N GLN A 38 -12.91 3.00 -3.96
CA GLN A 38 -14.30 2.87 -3.52
C GLN A 38 -14.45 3.13 -2.02
N CYS A 39 -13.53 2.63 -1.20
CA CYS A 39 -13.56 2.85 0.24
C CYS A 39 -12.96 4.21 0.63
N GLY A 40 -12.18 4.84 -0.26
CA GLY A 40 -11.46 6.08 0.03
C GLY A 40 -10.36 5.91 1.08
N CYS A 41 -10.00 4.68 1.40
CA CYS A 41 -9.06 4.32 2.45
C CYS A 41 -8.12 3.19 2.00
N TRP A 42 -6.96 3.15 2.65
CA TRP A 42 -5.88 2.21 2.46
C TRP A 42 -5.67 1.42 3.75
N ILE A 43 -5.52 0.12 3.61
CA ILE A 43 -5.27 -0.76 4.75
C ILE A 43 -3.77 -0.78 5.01
N ILE A 44 -3.40 -0.40 6.23
CA ILE A 44 -2.04 -0.52 6.74
C ILE A 44 -1.98 -1.65 7.76
N PHE A 45 -0.85 -2.34 7.81
CA PHE A 45 -0.59 -3.38 8.78
C PHE A 45 0.45 -2.84 9.77
N ASP A 46 0.04 -2.64 11.02
CA ASP A 46 0.90 -2.09 12.07
C ASP A 46 0.94 -3.10 13.24
N ASP A 47 2.08 -3.22 13.92
CA ASP A 47 2.32 -4.27 14.93
C ASP A 47 1.38 -4.13 16.15
N GLU A 48 0.82 -2.94 16.39
CA GLU A 48 -0.09 -2.67 17.52
C GLU A 48 -1.57 -2.93 17.22
N SER A 49 -2.01 -2.77 15.98
CA SER A 49 -3.44 -2.86 15.61
C SER A 49 -3.75 -3.93 14.57
N GLU A 50 -2.74 -4.67 14.11
CA GLU A 50 -2.76 -5.67 13.04
C GLU A 50 -3.22 -5.12 11.69
N GLU A 51 -4.42 -4.55 11.60
CA GLU A 51 -5.06 -3.99 10.41
C GLU A 51 -5.74 -2.65 10.74
N THR A 52 -5.25 -1.55 10.17
CA THR A 52 -5.87 -0.22 10.31
C THR A 52 -6.21 0.35 8.94
N ALA A 53 -7.46 0.76 8.75
CA ALA A 53 -7.86 1.52 7.57
C ALA A 53 -7.54 3.00 7.78
N LEU A 54 -6.65 3.55 6.95
CA LEU A 54 -6.31 4.97 6.89
C LEU A 54 -6.91 5.61 5.65
N ASP A 55 -7.38 6.85 5.73
CA ASP A 55 -7.83 7.59 4.55
C ASP A 55 -6.69 7.72 3.53
N LEU A 56 -7.01 7.74 2.24
CA LEU A 56 -5.99 7.85 1.19
C LEU A 56 -5.10 9.08 1.33
N GLU A 57 -5.64 10.19 1.83
CA GLU A 57 -4.86 11.40 2.11
C GLU A 57 -3.87 11.20 3.26
N SER A 58 -4.31 10.57 4.34
CA SER A 58 -3.50 10.22 5.51
C SER A 58 -2.40 9.24 5.11
N TRP A 59 -2.75 8.23 4.32
CA TRP A 59 -1.83 7.25 3.76
C TRP A 59 -0.77 7.90 2.88
N LYS A 60 -1.14 8.77 1.93
CA LYS A 60 -0.18 9.48 1.06
C LYS A 60 0.84 10.28 1.88
N LYS A 61 0.39 11.01 2.91
CA LYS A 61 1.30 11.76 3.80
C LYS A 61 2.26 10.83 4.56
N ARG A 62 1.76 9.69 5.04
CA ARG A 62 2.59 8.68 5.71
C ARG A 62 3.61 8.05 4.75
N PHE A 63 3.17 7.70 3.55
CA PHE A 63 4.00 7.15 2.49
C PHE A 63 5.13 8.12 2.07
N GLU A 64 4.81 9.39 1.84
CA GLU A 64 5.82 10.42 1.53
C GLU A 64 6.82 10.60 2.67
N LYS A 65 6.35 10.60 3.92
CA LYS A 65 7.22 10.71 5.10
C LYS A 65 8.17 9.52 5.22
N GLN A 66 7.70 8.30 4.95
CA GLN A 66 8.55 7.11 4.97
C GLN A 66 9.57 7.14 3.82
N LYS A 67 9.14 7.47 2.60
CA LYS A 67 10.03 7.57 1.43
C LYS A 67 11.11 8.65 1.60
N GLY A 68 10.79 9.74 2.30
CA GLY A 68 11.73 10.81 2.63
C GLY A 68 12.74 10.45 3.73
N ALA A 69 12.44 9.46 4.58
CA ALA A 69 13.30 9.04 5.68
C ALA A 69 14.43 8.07 5.24
N THR A 70 14.31 7.43 4.08
CA THR A 70 15.31 6.49 3.52
C THR A 70 16.32 7.19 2.59
N ARG A 71 16.64 8.48 2.80
CA ARG A 71 17.55 9.25 1.95
C ARG A 71 18.78 9.77 2.70
#